data_AF-A0A6S7B7H4-F1
#
_entry.id   AF-A0A6S7B7H4-F1
#
_cell.length_a   1.000
_cell.length_b   1.000
_cell.length_c   1.000
_cell.angle_alpha   90.00
_cell.angle_beta   90.00
_cell.angle_gamma   90.00
#
_symmetry.space_group_name_H-M   'P 1'
#
loop_
_entity.id
_entity.type
_entity.pdbx_description
1 polymer ?
#
loop_
_entity_poly.entity_id
_entity_poly.type
_entity_poly.pdbx_seq_one_letter_code
_entity_poly.pdbx_strand_id
1 'polypeptide(L)' 'MKHVKNVKHVKHVKHVKAVIFDWAGTVVDYGSLAPMGAFVETFEQFGVDAGGV' A
#
# COMPACT_ATOMS: atom_id res chain seq x y z
N MET A 1 17.11 -45.48 30.30
CA MET A 1 18.07 -44.37 30.08
C MET A 1 17.78 -43.78 28.70
N LYS A 2 17.79 -42.45 28.63
CA LYS A 2 17.21 -41.60 27.57
C LYS A 2 17.86 -41.84 26.20
N HIS A 3 17.17 -41.51 25.12
CA HIS A 3 17.62 -40.56 24.08
C HIS A 3 16.41 -40.19 23.20
N VAL A 4 15.81 -39.04 23.52
CA VAL A 4 14.67 -38.44 22.83
C VAL A 4 15.17 -37.83 21.51
N LYS A 5 14.52 -38.20 20.40
CA LYS A 5 14.77 -37.62 19.07
C LYS A 5 14.32 -36.16 19.07
N ASN A 6 15.25 -35.22 19.00
CA ASN A 6 14.95 -33.80 18.84
C ASN A 6 15.39 -33.32 17.46
N VAL A 7 14.58 -33.58 16.44
CA VAL A 7 14.69 -32.89 15.15
C VAL A 7 13.73 -31.71 15.18
N LYS A 8 14.28 -30.52 15.44
CA LYS A 8 13.53 -29.25 15.39
C LYS A 8 13.05 -29.03 13.95
N HIS A 9 11.75 -29.09 13.73
CA HIS A 9 11.16 -28.72 12.43
C HIS A 9 11.28 -27.22 12.24
N VAL A 10 12.24 -26.79 11.41
CA VAL A 10 12.28 -25.42 10.89
C VAL A 10 11.16 -25.32 9.86
N LYS A 11 10.12 -24.54 10.15
CA LYS A 11 9.07 -24.24 9.17
C LYS A 11 9.72 -23.42 8.06
N HIS A 12 9.95 -24.03 6.90
CA HIS A 12 10.31 -23.30 5.70
C HIS A 12 9.16 -22.37 5.33
N VAL A 13 9.42 -21.06 5.42
CA VAL A 13 8.53 -20.04 4.85
C VAL A 13 8.53 -20.29 3.35
N LYS A 14 7.37 -20.60 2.77
CA LYS A 14 7.24 -20.79 1.33
C LYS A 14 7.72 -19.52 0.63
N HIS A 15 8.57 -19.67 -0.39
CA HIS A 15 9.08 -18.53 -1.17
C HIS A 15 7.91 -17.68 -1.70
N VAL A 16 8.04 -16.36 -1.59
CA VAL A 16 7.06 -15.41 -2.15
C VAL A 16 7.00 -15.63 -3.65
N LYS A 17 5.80 -15.91 -4.16
CA LYS A 17 5.58 -16.24 -5.58
C LYS A 17 5.43 -14.99 -6.45
N ALA A 18 4.83 -13.94 -5.90
CA ALA A 18 4.61 -12.66 -6.57
C ALA A 18 4.22 -11.59 -5.54
N VAL A 19 4.40 -10.33 -5.91
CA VAL A 19 3.86 -9.16 -5.20
C VAL A 19 3.17 -8.29 -6.24
N ILE A 20 1.98 -7.80 -5.91
CA ILE A 20 1.24 -6.84 -6.72
C ILE A 20 1.23 -5.53 -5.95
N PHE A 21 1.73 -4.48 -6.57
CA PHE A 21 1.72 -3.13 -6.00
C PHE A 21 0.72 -2.27 -6.77
N ASP A 22 -0.07 -1.51 -6.02
CA ASP A 22 -0.75 -0.35 -6.58
C ASP A 22 0.27 0.79 -6.81
N TRP A 23 -0.10 1.78 -7.64
CA TRP A 23 0.79 2.89 -7.99
C TRP A 23 0.69 4.04 -6.97
N ALA A 24 -0.46 4.70 -6.89
CA ALA A 24 -0.63 5.93 -6.12
C ALA A 24 -0.75 5.63 -4.62
N GLY A 25 0.07 6.29 -3.80
CA GLY A 25 0.08 6.09 -2.35
C GLY A 25 0.62 4.73 -1.89
N THR A 26 1.17 3.93 -2.81
CA THR A 26 1.80 2.63 -2.51
C THR A 26 3.26 2.58 -2.99
N VAL A 27 3.51 2.92 -4.27
CA VAL A 27 4.88 2.98 -4.83
C VAL A 27 5.34 4.43 -5.00
N VAL A 28 4.41 5.33 -5.34
CA VAL A 28 4.66 6.76 -5.45
C VAL A 28 3.86 7.48 -4.37
N ASP A 29 4.57 8.10 -3.43
CA ASP A 29 3.97 8.83 -2.31
C ASP A 29 4.01 10.35 -2.56
N TYR A 30 2.85 10.91 -2.89
CA TYR A 30 2.60 12.36 -2.90
C TYR A 30 1.70 12.78 -1.71
N GLY A 31 1.43 11.87 -0.77
CA GLY A 31 0.46 12.05 0.30
C GLY A 31 -0.95 12.37 -0.20
N SER A 32 -1.78 12.98 0.66
CA SER A 32 -3.12 13.47 0.30
C SER A 32 -3.12 14.65 -0.66
N LEU A 33 -1.96 15.14 -1.12
CA LEU A 33 -1.88 16.28 -2.04
C LEU A 33 -2.12 15.89 -3.49
N ALA A 34 -1.77 14.66 -3.89
CA ALA A 34 -1.98 14.18 -5.26
C ALA A 34 -3.46 14.15 -5.69
N PRO A 35 -4.42 13.68 -4.87
CA PRO A 35 -5.83 13.69 -5.25
C PRO A 35 -6.44 15.10 -5.17
N MET A 36 -5.96 15.95 -4.26
CA MET A 36 -6.60 17.23 -3.96
C MET A 36 -6.64 18.18 -5.16
N GLY A 37 -5.58 18.25 -5.95
CA GLY A 37 -5.57 19.09 -7.17
C GLY A 37 -6.64 18.67 -8.19
N ALA A 38 -6.76 17.36 -8.44
CA ALA A 38 -7.79 16.83 -9.34
C ALA A 38 -9.21 17.09 -8.83
N PHE A 39 -9.43 17.03 -7.51
CA PHE A 39 -10.72 17.35 -6.91
C PHE A 39 -11.06 18.83 -7.03
N VAL A 40 -10.14 19.74 -6.72
CA VAL A 40 -10.35 21.19 -6.85
C VAL A 40 -10.73 21.53 -8.30
N GLU A 41 -9.95 21.07 -9.28
CA GLU A 41 -10.22 21.33 -10.71
C GLU A 41 -11.58 20.75 -11.14
N THR A 42 -11.91 19.55 -10.67
CA THR A 42 -13.21 18.93 -10.99
C THR A 42 -14.37 19.75 -10.42
N PHE A 43 -14.28 20.19 -9.15
CA PHE A 43 -15.35 20.98 -8.53
C PHE A 43 -15.51 22.35 -9.20
N GLU A 44 -14.42 23.00 -9.61
CA GLU A 44 -14.45 24.24 -10.39
C GLU A 44 -15.21 24.07 -11.71
N GLN A 45 -15.05 22.94 -12.42
CA GLN A 45 -15.79 22.65 -13.66
C GLN A 45 -17.30 22.58 -13.45
N PHE A 46 -17.76 22.25 -12.24
CA PHE A 46 -19.18 22.24 -11.87
C PHE A 46 -19.65 23.52 -11.15
N GLY A 47 -18.80 24.56 -11.09
CA GLY A 47 -19.12 25.83 -10.45
C GLY A 47 -19.16 25.78 -8.93
N VAL A 48 -18.55 24.76 -8.32
CA VAL A 48 -18.44 24.62 -6.86
C VAL A 48 -17.07 25.14 -6.42
N ASP A 49 -17.05 26.23 -5.65
CA ASP A 49 -15.83 26.75 -5.05
C ASP A 49 -15.42 25.85 -3.87
N ALA A 50 -14.25 25.22 -3.98
CA ALA A 50 -13.68 24.35 -2.96
C ALA A 50 -12.87 25.12 -1.89
N GLY A 51 -12.77 26.45 -1.99
CA GLY A 51 -11.92 27.28 -1.15
C GLY A 51 -10.46 27.06 -1.54
N GLY A 52 -9.98 27.85 -2.50
CA GLY A 52 -8.60 27.77 -3.00
C GLY A 52 -7.57 27.68 -1.87
N VAL A 53 -6.70 26.67 -1.95
CA VAL A 53 -5.48 26.56 -1.14
C VAL A 53 -4.38 27.46 -1.67
#